data_AF-A0A7J8X9L6-F1
#
_entry.id   AF-A0A7J8X9L6-F1
#
_cell.length_a   1.000
_cell.length_b   1.000
_cell.length_c   1.000
_cell.angle_alpha   90.00
_cell.angle_beta   90.00
_cell.angle_gamma   90.00
#
_symmetry.space_group_name_H-M   'P 1'
#
loop_
_entity.id
_entity.type
_entity.pdbx_description
1 polymer ?
#
loop_
_entity_poly.entity_id
_entity_poly.type
_entity_poly.pdbx_seq_one_letter_code
_entity_poly.pdbx_strand_id
1 'polypeptide(L)'
;MSPSKLYCDDYYKYTYPCTPGASYHGRGALPIYWNYNYGETGDALKVDLLNHPEYIENNATLAFQAALWRWMTPVKKHQPSAHDVFVGNWKPTKNDTLAKRVPGFGATMNVLYGDQVCGQGDVDTMNNIISHYLYYLDLMGVGREEAGPHEVLTCEEQKPFTVSPSSASSSSS
;
A
#
# COMPACT_ATOMS: atom_id res chain seq x y z
N MET A 1 -10.23 -13.65 -18.70
CA MET A 1 -8.85 -14.15 -18.70
C MET A 1 -8.48 -14.45 -17.25
N SER A 2 -8.02 -15.66 -16.93
CA SER A 2 -7.51 -15.93 -15.56
C SER A 2 -6.29 -15.05 -15.29
N PRO A 3 -6.15 -14.48 -14.09
CA PRO A 3 -4.94 -13.74 -13.72
C PRO A 3 -3.71 -14.65 -13.86
N SER A 4 -2.58 -14.09 -14.28
CA SER A 4 -1.32 -14.84 -14.47
C SER A 4 -0.74 -15.40 -13.17
N LYS A 5 -1.21 -14.91 -12.01
CA LYS A 5 -0.87 -15.39 -10.67
C LYS A 5 -2.13 -15.40 -9.81
N LEU A 6 -2.27 -16.42 -8.96
CA LEU A 6 -3.38 -16.51 -8.00
C LEU A 6 -3.19 -15.60 -6.77
N TYR A 7 -1.99 -15.02 -6.59
CA TYR A 7 -1.62 -14.24 -5.41
C TYR A 7 -1.92 -15.01 -4.11
N CYS A 8 -1.53 -16.29 -4.10
CA CYS A 8 -1.66 -17.16 -2.94
C CYS A 8 -0.27 -17.34 -2.33
N ASP A 9 -0.12 -17.05 -1.05
CA ASP A 9 1.09 -17.29 -0.26
C ASP A 9 0.82 -18.39 0.77
N ASP A 10 1.43 -19.55 0.54
CA ASP A 10 1.31 -20.75 1.39
C ASP A 10 1.95 -20.57 2.77
N TYR A 11 2.78 -19.54 2.98
CA TYR A 11 3.27 -19.19 4.31
C TYR A 11 2.10 -18.96 5.29
N TYR A 12 1.00 -18.40 4.80
CA TYR A 12 -0.19 -18.06 5.59
C TYR A 12 -1.25 -19.18 5.61
N LYS A 13 -0.97 -20.39 5.12
CA LYS A 13 -1.98 -21.46 4.99
C LYS A 13 -2.71 -21.86 6.28
N TYR A 14 -2.14 -21.59 7.44
CA TYR A 14 -2.74 -21.92 8.74
C TYR A 14 -3.62 -20.80 9.32
N THR A 15 -3.51 -19.58 8.81
CA THR A 15 -4.30 -18.43 9.26
C THR A 15 -5.26 -17.97 8.17
N TYR A 16 -4.78 -17.87 6.93
CA TYR A 16 -5.52 -17.43 5.75
C TYR A 16 -5.28 -18.39 4.58
N PRO A 17 -5.78 -19.64 4.65
CA PRO A 17 -5.63 -20.62 3.58
C PRO A 17 -6.23 -20.11 2.26
N CYS A 18 -5.56 -20.40 1.16
CA CYS A 18 -6.10 -20.06 -0.15
C CYS A 18 -7.30 -20.96 -0.49
N THR A 19 -8.44 -20.34 -0.78
CA THR A 19 -9.67 -21.04 -1.13
C THR A 19 -9.58 -21.61 -2.55
N PRO A 20 -9.93 -22.89 -2.79
CA PRO A 20 -9.93 -23.46 -4.12
C PRO A 20 -10.79 -22.64 -5.09
N GLY A 21 -10.21 -22.25 -6.24
CA GLY A 21 -10.88 -21.44 -7.25
C GLY A 21 -10.87 -19.94 -7.00
N ALA A 22 -10.48 -19.48 -5.80
CA ALA A 22 -10.28 -18.07 -5.53
C ALA A 22 -8.96 -17.56 -6.13
N SER A 23 -8.95 -16.27 -6.49
CA SER A 23 -7.75 -15.53 -6.90
C SER A 23 -7.70 -14.22 -6.12
N TYR A 24 -6.52 -13.86 -5.60
CA TYR A 24 -6.33 -12.72 -4.72
C TYR A 24 -5.58 -11.58 -5.41
N HIS A 25 -5.84 -11.37 -6.71
CA HIS A 25 -5.31 -10.21 -7.46
C HIS A 25 -5.91 -8.90 -6.95
N GLY A 26 -5.35 -7.78 -7.41
CA GLY A 26 -5.73 -6.43 -6.97
C GLY A 26 -7.20 -6.13 -7.20
N ARG A 27 -7.95 -5.85 -6.13
CA ARG A 27 -9.35 -5.37 -6.17
C ARG A 27 -9.57 -4.18 -5.25
N GLY A 28 -10.54 -3.34 -5.62
CA GLY A 28 -10.99 -2.21 -4.82
C GLY A 28 -10.31 -0.88 -5.17
N ALA A 29 -10.72 0.19 -4.50
CA ALA A 29 -10.25 1.55 -4.79
C ALA A 29 -8.77 1.76 -4.41
N LEU A 30 -8.34 1.13 -3.31
CA LEU A 30 -6.95 0.93 -2.95
C LEU A 30 -6.70 -0.57 -3.07
N PRO A 31 -6.06 -1.05 -4.15
CA PRO A 31 -6.04 -2.47 -4.46
C PRO A 31 -5.44 -3.33 -3.35
N ILE A 32 -6.19 -4.33 -2.89
CA ILE A 32 -5.66 -5.37 -1.99
C ILE A 32 -5.23 -6.60 -2.79
N TYR A 33 -4.06 -7.14 -2.44
CA TYR A 33 -3.47 -8.32 -3.06
C TYR A 33 -3.16 -9.36 -1.99
N TRP A 34 -3.07 -10.63 -2.36
CA TRP A 34 -2.68 -11.75 -1.50
C TRP A 34 -3.75 -12.23 -0.51
N ASN A 35 -3.86 -13.56 -0.36
CA ASN A 35 -4.78 -14.25 0.54
C ASN A 35 -4.79 -13.68 1.97
N TYR A 36 -3.61 -13.39 2.53
CA TYR A 36 -3.53 -12.87 3.91
C TYR A 36 -4.16 -11.48 4.04
N ASN A 37 -3.98 -10.57 3.07
CA ASN A 37 -4.61 -9.24 3.14
C ASN A 37 -6.13 -9.32 2.94
N TYR A 38 -6.61 -10.22 2.07
CA TYR A 38 -8.05 -10.49 1.94
C TYR A 38 -8.64 -11.03 3.23
N GLY A 39 -7.94 -11.97 3.89
CA GLY A 39 -8.31 -12.50 5.19
C GLY A 39 -8.38 -11.44 6.29
N GLU A 40 -7.32 -10.66 6.48
CA GLU A 40 -7.26 -9.59 7.49
C GLU A 40 -8.32 -8.51 7.24
N THR A 41 -8.51 -8.10 5.98
CA THR A 41 -9.55 -7.13 5.60
C THR A 41 -10.94 -7.70 5.90
N GLY A 42 -11.15 -8.98 5.59
CA GLY A 42 -12.40 -9.69 5.84
C GLY A 42 -12.73 -9.78 7.33
N ASP A 43 -11.74 -10.11 8.15
CA ASP A 43 -11.86 -10.15 9.60
C ASP A 43 -12.21 -8.78 10.19
N ALA A 44 -11.63 -7.71 9.65
CA ALA A 44 -11.88 -6.34 10.10
C ALA A 44 -13.27 -5.84 9.71
N LEU A 45 -13.69 -6.11 8.47
CA LEU A 45 -14.98 -5.66 7.94
C LEU A 45 -16.13 -6.63 8.24
N LYS A 46 -15.84 -7.79 8.82
CA LYS A 46 -16.79 -8.89 9.08
C LYS A 46 -17.47 -9.37 7.79
N VAL A 47 -16.68 -9.54 6.73
CA VAL A 47 -17.08 -10.05 5.42
C VAL A 47 -16.13 -11.16 5.01
N ASP A 48 -16.64 -12.28 4.50
CA ASP A 48 -15.81 -13.41 4.09
C ASP A 48 -15.09 -13.16 2.75
N LEU A 49 -14.07 -12.31 2.80
CA LEU A 49 -13.27 -11.94 1.64
C LEU A 49 -12.23 -13.00 1.26
N LEU A 50 -11.92 -13.95 2.15
CA LEU A 50 -10.99 -15.03 1.86
C LEU A 50 -11.62 -16.04 0.90
N ASN A 51 -12.89 -16.41 1.11
CA ASN A 51 -13.62 -17.32 0.22
C ASN A 51 -14.32 -16.59 -0.93
N HIS A 52 -14.69 -15.32 -0.74
CA HIS A 52 -15.41 -14.50 -1.72
C HIS A 52 -14.67 -13.18 -2.04
N PRO A 53 -13.44 -13.24 -2.59
CA PRO A 53 -12.69 -12.03 -2.94
C PRO A 53 -13.41 -11.13 -3.98
N GLU A 54 -14.28 -11.71 -4.80
CA GLU A 54 -15.11 -11.00 -5.79
C GLU A 54 -16.10 -10.01 -5.17
N TYR A 55 -16.42 -10.12 -3.88
CA TYR A 55 -17.32 -9.16 -3.23
C TYR A 55 -16.81 -7.73 -3.30
N ILE A 56 -15.49 -7.53 -3.32
CA ILE A 56 -14.89 -6.20 -3.47
C ILE A 56 -15.18 -5.61 -4.85
N GLU A 57 -15.16 -6.42 -5.91
CA GLU A 57 -15.47 -5.96 -7.27
C GLU A 57 -16.96 -5.67 -7.46
N ASN A 58 -17.82 -6.40 -6.76
CA ASN A 58 -19.27 -6.33 -6.93
C ASN A 58 -19.96 -5.27 -6.03
N ASN A 59 -19.27 -4.72 -5.03
CA ASN A 59 -19.85 -3.79 -4.07
C ASN A 59 -18.94 -2.58 -3.84
N ALA A 60 -19.34 -1.43 -4.39
CA ALA A 60 -18.58 -0.18 -4.28
C ALA A 60 -18.39 0.28 -2.83
N THR A 61 -19.40 0.15 -1.97
CA THR A 61 -19.28 0.51 -0.55
C THR A 61 -18.22 -0.35 0.13
N LEU A 62 -18.24 -1.67 -0.10
CA LEU A 62 -17.25 -2.59 0.44
C LEU A 62 -15.84 -2.29 -0.11
N ALA A 63 -15.73 -1.94 -1.40
CA ALA A 63 -14.47 -1.55 -2.01
C ALA A 63 -13.83 -0.32 -1.34
N PHE A 64 -14.64 0.69 -1.03
CA PHE A 64 -14.17 1.87 -0.29
C PHE A 64 -13.90 1.58 1.19
N GLN A 65 -14.69 0.73 1.84
CA GLN A 65 -14.42 0.29 3.22
C GLN A 65 -13.08 -0.43 3.32
N ALA A 66 -12.77 -1.34 2.38
CA ALA A 66 -11.48 -2.02 2.31
C ALA A 66 -10.33 -1.03 2.08
N ALA A 67 -10.51 -0.06 1.18
CA ALA A 67 -9.51 0.98 0.93
C ALA A 67 -9.23 1.85 2.16
N LEU A 68 -10.28 2.31 2.83
CA LEU A 68 -10.18 3.10 4.06
C LEU A 68 -9.55 2.28 5.19
N TRP A 69 -9.91 1.01 5.35
CA TRP A 69 -9.29 0.14 6.33
C TRP A 69 -7.79 0.02 6.09
N ARG A 70 -7.36 -0.23 4.85
CA ARG A 70 -5.94 -0.32 4.48
C ARG A 70 -5.19 1.01 4.67
N TRP A 71 -5.87 2.15 4.47
CA TRP A 71 -5.32 3.49 4.72
C TRP A 71 -5.12 3.79 6.21
N MET A 72 -6.06 3.35 7.05
CA MET A 72 -6.06 3.60 8.50
C MET A 72 -5.27 2.56 9.31
N THR A 73 -4.96 1.39 8.74
CA THR A 73 -4.40 0.26 9.49
C THR A 73 -2.90 0.09 9.24
N PRO A 74 -2.05 0.08 10.28
CA PRO A 74 -0.66 -0.31 10.17
C PRO A 74 -0.51 -1.79 9.77
N VAL A 75 0.25 -2.07 8.71
CA VAL A 75 0.49 -3.45 8.24
C VAL A 75 1.42 -4.23 9.17
N LYS A 76 2.30 -3.53 9.91
CA LYS A 76 3.25 -4.14 10.85
C LYS A 76 3.29 -3.33 12.15
N LYS A 77 3.57 -4.02 13.26
CA LYS A 77 3.61 -3.46 14.62
C LYS A 77 4.48 -2.20 14.78
N HIS A 78 5.51 -2.01 13.95
CA HIS A 78 6.43 -0.88 14.02
C HIS A 78 6.35 0.05 12.80
N GLN A 79 5.31 -0.09 11.97
CA GLN A 79 5.01 0.84 10.88
C GLN A 79 3.85 1.75 11.30
N PRO A 80 3.82 3.01 10.83
CA PRO A 80 2.63 3.85 10.97
C PRO A 80 1.53 3.41 9.97
N SER A 81 0.31 3.91 10.18
CA SER A 81 -0.72 3.88 9.14
C SER A 81 -0.41 4.92 8.06
N ALA A 82 -0.94 4.76 6.84
CA ALA A 82 -0.79 5.77 5.80
C ALA A 82 -1.43 7.10 6.25
N HIS A 83 -2.58 7.01 6.93
CA HIS A 83 -3.23 8.16 7.56
C HIS A 83 -2.31 8.91 8.53
N ASP A 84 -1.71 8.23 9.50
CA ASP A 84 -0.88 8.87 10.53
C ASP A 84 0.35 9.56 9.94
N VAL A 85 0.92 9.01 8.86
CA VAL A 85 1.99 9.68 8.12
C VAL A 85 1.46 10.92 7.42
N PHE A 86 0.35 10.79 6.69
CA PHE A 86 -0.20 11.85 5.87
C PHE A 86 -0.65 13.07 6.69
N VAL A 87 -1.26 12.85 7.85
CA VAL A 87 -1.73 13.94 8.73
C VAL A 87 -0.68 14.42 9.75
N GLY A 88 0.53 13.85 9.72
CA GLY A 88 1.64 14.29 10.57
C GLY A 88 1.64 13.79 12.02
N ASN A 89 0.83 12.77 12.35
CA ASN A 89 0.84 12.14 13.68
C ASN A 89 2.08 11.26 13.91
N TRP A 90 2.59 10.65 12.84
CA TRP A 90 3.76 9.80 12.91
C TRP A 90 5.04 10.61 13.12
N LYS A 91 5.83 10.22 14.13
CA LYS A 91 7.14 10.80 14.41
C LYS A 91 8.24 9.84 13.95
N PRO A 92 9.09 10.22 12.98
CA PRO A 92 10.19 9.38 12.53
C PRO A 92 11.12 8.99 13.68
N THR A 93 11.48 7.71 13.72
CA THR A 93 12.54 7.21 14.60
C THR A 93 13.91 7.49 14.00
N LYS A 94 15.00 7.24 14.76
CA LYS A 94 16.36 7.30 14.21
C LYS A 94 16.55 6.41 12.98
N ASN A 95 15.93 5.23 12.96
CA ASN A 95 16.03 4.32 11.82
C ASN A 95 15.31 4.90 10.59
N ASP A 96 14.22 5.63 10.79
CA ASP A 96 13.49 6.29 9.70
C ASP A 96 14.33 7.42 9.10
N THR A 97 14.93 8.27 9.95
CA THR A 97 15.84 9.32 9.48
C THR A 97 17.04 8.76 8.72
N LEU A 98 17.66 7.68 9.22
CA LEU A 98 18.76 6.99 8.51
C LEU A 98 18.30 6.33 7.20
N ALA A 99 17.02 5.97 7.11
CA ALA A 99 16.37 5.46 5.91
C ALA A 99 15.84 6.59 4.99
N LYS A 100 16.16 7.85 5.30
CA LYS A 100 15.68 9.06 4.61
C LYS A 100 14.15 9.23 4.61
N ARG A 101 13.43 8.53 5.49
CA ARG A 101 11.98 8.63 5.62
C ARG A 101 11.60 9.87 6.43
N VAL A 102 10.90 10.80 5.80
CA VAL A 102 10.41 12.05 6.40
C VAL A 102 8.88 12.12 6.33
N PRO A 103 8.20 12.82 7.25
CA PRO A 103 6.74 12.97 7.19
C PRO A 103 6.32 13.65 5.89
N GLY A 104 5.29 13.12 5.22
CA GLY A 104 4.85 13.64 3.93
C GLY A 104 4.22 12.61 3.00
N PHE A 105 3.89 13.06 1.79
CA PHE A 105 3.30 12.20 0.77
C PHE A 105 4.24 11.08 0.33
N GLY A 106 5.54 11.34 0.25
CA GLY A 106 6.57 10.34 -0.03
C GLY A 106 6.54 9.17 0.95
N ALA A 107 6.56 9.45 2.26
CA ALA A 107 6.46 8.37 3.26
C ALA A 107 5.08 7.70 3.27
N THR A 108 4.02 8.43 2.92
CA THR A 108 2.67 7.87 2.75
C THR A 108 2.66 6.84 1.61
N MET A 109 3.25 7.16 0.46
CA MET A 109 3.45 6.21 -0.64
C MET A 109 4.32 5.03 -0.20
N ASN A 110 5.37 5.27 0.58
CA ASN A 110 6.26 4.21 1.08
C ASN A 110 5.53 3.19 1.97
N VAL A 111 4.60 3.64 2.83
CA VAL A 111 3.76 2.74 3.65
C VAL A 111 2.82 1.88 2.79
N LEU A 112 2.37 2.39 1.66
CA LEU A 112 1.41 1.71 0.79
C LEU A 112 2.07 0.81 -0.26
N TYR A 113 3.15 1.29 -0.87
CA TYR A 113 3.72 0.78 -2.12
C TYR A 113 5.26 0.75 -2.10
N GLY A 114 5.89 0.83 -0.92
CA GLY A 114 7.33 1.07 -0.79
C GLY A 114 8.21 0.12 -1.59
N ASP A 115 7.85 -1.16 -1.67
CA ASP A 115 8.59 -2.18 -2.44
C ASP A 115 8.47 -2.04 -3.96
N GLN A 116 7.55 -1.22 -4.45
CA GLN A 116 7.29 -1.00 -5.88
C GLN A 116 7.78 0.36 -6.39
N VAL A 117 7.78 1.39 -5.54
CA VAL A 117 7.95 2.78 -6.00
C VAL A 117 9.02 3.58 -5.23
N CYS A 118 9.61 3.05 -4.16
CA CYS A 118 10.54 3.81 -3.30
C CYS A 118 11.95 3.23 -3.28
N GLY A 119 12.95 4.10 -3.08
CA GLY A 119 14.36 3.70 -2.92
C GLY A 119 15.05 3.24 -4.20
N GLN A 120 14.46 3.55 -5.36
CA GLN A 120 14.91 3.08 -6.67
C GLN A 120 15.16 4.22 -7.68
N GLY A 121 15.31 5.46 -7.19
CA GLY A 121 15.44 6.63 -8.06
C GLY A 121 14.07 7.17 -8.50
N ASP A 122 14.13 8.14 -9.40
CA ASP A 122 12.95 8.65 -10.09
C ASP A 122 12.37 7.59 -11.04
N VAL A 123 11.11 7.22 -10.83
CA VAL A 123 10.41 6.15 -11.56
C VAL A 123 9.00 6.55 -11.95
N ASP A 124 8.57 6.15 -13.15
CA ASP A 124 7.27 6.51 -13.71
C ASP A 124 6.08 6.13 -12.83
N THR A 125 6.18 4.99 -12.12
CA THR A 125 5.12 4.52 -11.22
C THR A 125 4.90 5.47 -10.03
N MET A 126 5.99 5.99 -9.44
CA MET A 126 5.93 7.01 -8.40
C MET A 126 5.39 8.33 -8.96
N ASN A 127 5.90 8.76 -10.10
CA ASN A 127 5.50 10.03 -10.73
C ASN A 127 4.02 10.06 -11.12
N ASN A 128 3.47 8.91 -11.52
CA ASN A 128 2.04 8.79 -11.78
C ASN A 128 1.20 9.01 -10.50
N ILE A 129 1.63 8.46 -9.36
CA ILE A 129 0.94 8.70 -8.09
C ILE A 129 1.05 10.17 -7.67
N ILE A 130 2.24 10.77 -7.81
CA ILE A 130 2.47 12.19 -7.51
C ILE A 130 1.61 13.08 -8.41
N SER A 131 1.52 12.81 -9.71
CA SER A 131 0.74 13.65 -10.63
C SER A 131 -0.74 13.70 -10.27
N HIS A 132 -1.32 12.57 -9.83
CA HIS A 132 -2.69 12.52 -9.32
C HIS A 132 -2.84 13.33 -8.03
N TYR A 133 -1.90 13.21 -7.10
CA TYR A 133 -1.91 13.99 -5.86
C TYR A 133 -1.90 15.50 -6.13
N LEU A 134 -0.97 15.97 -6.97
CA LEU A 134 -0.87 17.38 -7.35
C LEU A 134 -2.14 17.86 -8.08
N TYR A 135 -2.69 17.04 -8.97
CA TYR A 135 -3.96 17.35 -9.64
C TYR A 135 -5.11 17.54 -8.65
N TYR A 136 -5.24 16.68 -7.64
CA TYR A 136 -6.29 16.81 -6.64
C TYR A 136 -6.08 18.00 -5.70
N LEU A 137 -4.84 18.37 -5.37
CA LEU A 137 -4.57 19.60 -4.62
C LEU A 137 -5.06 20.84 -5.36
N ASP A 138 -4.83 20.92 -6.67
CA ASP A 138 -5.32 22.02 -7.50
C ASP A 138 -6.84 22.04 -7.56
N LEU A 139 -7.48 20.88 -7.77
CA LEU A 139 -8.95 20.77 -7.81
C LEU A 139 -9.62 21.18 -6.49
N MET A 140 -8.98 20.91 -5.36
CA MET A 140 -9.49 21.27 -4.04
C MET A 140 -9.21 22.73 -3.65
N GLY A 141 -8.46 23.47 -4.47
CA GLY A 141 -8.06 24.85 -4.19
C GLY A 141 -6.99 24.98 -3.10
N VAL A 142 -6.28 23.88 -2.79
CA VAL A 142 -5.12 23.88 -1.88
C VAL A 142 -3.87 24.35 -2.63
N GLY A 143 -3.74 23.93 -3.90
CA GLY A 143 -2.59 24.27 -4.75
C GLY A 143 -1.45 23.28 -4.62
N ARG A 144 -0.88 22.88 -5.76
CA ARG A 144 0.25 21.93 -5.84
C ARG A 144 1.53 22.41 -5.14
N GLU A 145 1.69 23.72 -4.95
CA GLU A 145 2.79 24.34 -4.23
C GLU A 145 2.83 23.94 -2.74
N GLU A 146 1.67 23.59 -2.17
CA GLU A 146 1.53 23.13 -0.79
C GLU A 146 1.90 21.63 -0.62
N ALA A 147 2.23 20.94 -1.71
CA ALA A 147 2.66 19.54 -1.67
C ALA A 147 4.00 19.34 -0.93
N GLY A 148 4.74 20.42 -0.69
CA GLY A 148 6.04 20.43 -0.02
C GLY A 148 7.22 20.21 -0.95
N PRO A 149 8.46 20.25 -0.41
CA PRO A 149 9.68 20.05 -1.19
C PRO A 149 9.80 18.61 -1.70
N HIS A 150 10.70 18.39 -2.68
CA HIS A 150 10.92 17.10 -3.34
C HIS A 150 11.11 15.92 -2.37
N GLU A 151 11.84 16.12 -1.27
CA GLU A 151 12.11 15.09 -0.26
C GLU A 151 10.87 14.66 0.56
N VAL A 152 9.86 15.55 0.66
CA VAL A 152 8.58 15.32 1.34
C VAL A 152 7.56 14.73 0.36
N LEU A 153 7.58 15.18 -0.89
CA LEU A 153 6.65 14.77 -1.94
C LEU A 153 6.99 13.37 -2.49
N THR A 154 8.28 13.05 -2.61
CA THR A 154 8.74 11.82 -3.26
C THR A 154 9.29 10.81 -2.25
N CYS A 155 9.40 9.55 -2.67
CA CYS A 155 10.09 8.51 -1.90
C CYS A 155 11.31 7.93 -2.64
N GLU A 156 11.84 8.69 -3.60
CA GLU A 156 12.97 8.33 -4.46
C GLU A 156 14.14 7.73 -3.69
N GLU A 157 14.58 8.41 -2.64
CA GLU A 157 15.73 8.01 -1.82
C GLU A 157 15.35 7.27 -0.54
N GLN A 158 14.05 7.11 -0.28
CA GLN A 158 13.57 6.51 0.96
C GLN A 158 13.68 5.00 0.90
N LYS A 159 14.30 4.38 1.91
CA LYS A 159 14.29 2.92 1.99
C LYS A 159 12.85 2.42 2.26
N PRO A 160 12.38 1.36 1.57
CA PRO A 160 11.05 0.81 1.79
C PRO A 160 10.80 0.42 3.25
N PHE A 161 9.59 0.66 3.77
CA PHE A 161 9.16 0.17 5.08
C PHE A 161 9.10 -1.36 5.13
N THR A 162 8.65 -1.96 4.05
CA THR A 162 8.63 -3.41 3.84
C THR A 162 9.31 -3.70 2.51
N VAL A 163 10.20 -4.68 2.50
CA VAL A 163 10.68 -5.33 1.28
C VAL A 163 9.94 -6.66 1.19
N SER A 164 9.14 -6.85 0.14
CA SER A 164 8.46 -8.12 -0.09
C SER A 164 9.50 -9.24 -0.34
N PRO A 165 9.29 -10.48 0.13
CA PRO A 165 10.25 -11.58 -0.11
C PRO A 165 10.55 -11.82 -1.59
N SER A 166 9.61 -11.48 -2.48
CA SER A 166 9.76 -11.60 -3.94
C SER A 166 10.73 -10.61 -4.57
N SER A 167 11.13 -9.54 -3.88
CA SER A 167 12.16 -8.61 -4.37
C SER A 167 13.57 -8.96 -3.87
N ALA A 168 13.71 -10.00 -3.03
CA ALA A 168 15.01 -10.47 -2.55
C ALA A 168 15.71 -11.46 -3.50
N SER A 169 15.08 -11.87 -4.62
CA SER A 169 15.58 -12.91 -5.51
C SER A 169 16.21 -12.43 -6.82
N SER A 170 16.61 -11.15 -6.95
CA SER A 170 17.28 -10.64 -8.16
C SER A 170 18.72 -10.17 -7.97
N SER A 171 19.39 -10.56 -6.88
CA SER A 171 20.81 -10.29 -6.66
C SER A 171 21.57 -11.54 -6.22
N SER A 172 21.49 -12.59 -7.04
CA SER A 172 22.42 -13.71 -7.00
C SER A 172 22.48 -14.40 -8.36
N SER A 173 23.30 -13.86 -9.26
CA SER A 173 24.14 -14.55 -10.27
C SER A 173 24.96 -13.52 -11.01
#